data_AF-A0A3A6Q5F4-F1
#
_entry.id   AF-A0A3A6Q5F4-F1
#
_cell.length_a   1.000
_cell.length_b   1.000
_cell.length_c   1.000
_cell.angle_alpha   90.00
_cell.angle_beta   90.00
_cell.angle_gamma   90.00
#
_symmetry.space_group_name_H-M   'P 1'
#
loop_
_entity.id
_entity.type
_entity.pdbx_description
1 polymer ?
#
loop_
_entity_poly.entity_id
_entity_poly.type
_entity_poly.pdbx_seq_one_letter_code
_entity_poly.pdbx_strand_id
1 'polypeptide(L)'
;MTNDSDEQTTIRTGRNFEQTYRLSATETGGFLIAVGEQLRDSDEITITDEEWELPFAFGEPVEVEIDFEGMDDPELELEIELPGRPDDTAPQVE
;
A
#
# COMPACT_ATOMS: atom_id res chain seq x y z
N MET A 1 -10.79 -29.15 12.28
CA MET A 1 -11.39 -28.05 11.51
C MET A 1 -10.34 -27.63 10.51
N THR A 2 -10.64 -27.70 9.22
CA THR A 2 -9.77 -27.20 8.16
C THR A 2 -9.80 -25.68 8.23
N ASN A 3 -8.63 -25.02 8.25
CA ASN A 3 -8.57 -23.56 8.20
C ASN A 3 -9.04 -23.12 6.80
N ASP A 4 -10.19 -22.45 6.70
CA ASP A 4 -10.63 -21.67 5.53
C ASP A 4 -9.74 -20.41 5.40
N SER A 5 -8.46 -20.61 5.08
CA SER A 5 -7.54 -19.52 4.71
C SER A 5 -7.12 -19.59 3.24
N ASP A 6 -7.73 -20.50 2.48
CA ASP A 6 -7.70 -20.58 1.01
C ASP A 6 -8.93 -19.77 0.55
N GLU A 7 -8.88 -18.58 -0.07
CA GLU A 7 -8.43 -18.29 -1.44
C GLU A 7 -8.33 -16.75 -1.65
N GLN A 8 -7.54 -16.00 -0.86
CA GLN A 8 -7.36 -14.57 -1.18
C GLN A 8 -6.67 -14.40 -2.53
N THR A 9 -7.17 -13.46 -3.33
CA THR A 9 -6.56 -13.11 -4.60
C THR A 9 -5.31 -12.28 -4.35
N THR A 10 -4.12 -12.83 -4.60
CA THR A 10 -2.89 -12.03 -4.58
C THR A 10 -2.86 -11.07 -5.78
N ILE A 11 -2.85 -9.77 -5.49
CA ILE A 11 -2.63 -8.71 -6.47
C ILE A 11 -1.15 -8.75 -6.88
N ARG A 12 -0.89 -8.83 -8.19
CA ARG A 12 0.45 -9.02 -8.75
C ARG A 12 0.87 -7.81 -9.58
N THR A 13 2.18 -7.54 -9.57
CA THR A 13 2.85 -6.54 -10.40
C THR A 13 2.47 -6.67 -11.88
N GLY A 14 2.25 -5.54 -12.55
CA GLY A 14 1.87 -5.49 -13.98
C GLY A 14 0.37 -5.54 -14.28
N ARG A 15 -0.50 -5.55 -13.26
CA ARG A 15 -1.94 -5.31 -13.39
C ARG A 15 -2.31 -4.03 -12.63
N ASN A 16 -3.16 -3.20 -13.22
CA ASN A 16 -3.73 -2.06 -12.50
C ASN A 16 -4.69 -2.56 -11.44
N PHE A 17 -4.57 -2.03 -10.23
CA PHE A 17 -5.48 -2.26 -9.12
C PHE A 17 -5.85 -0.89 -8.53
N GLU A 18 -7.15 -0.66 -8.34
CA GLU A 18 -7.66 0.56 -7.72
C GLU A 18 -8.92 0.18 -6.95
N GLN A 19 -8.97 0.56 -5.67
CA GLN A 19 -10.15 0.39 -4.82
C GLN A 19 -10.24 1.53 -3.81
N THR A 20 -11.41 2.15 -3.70
CA THR A 20 -11.65 3.28 -2.79
C THR A 20 -12.58 2.86 -1.66
N TYR A 21 -12.17 3.11 -0.43
CA TYR A 21 -12.95 2.85 0.77
C TYR A 21 -13.44 4.15 1.39
N ARG A 22 -14.68 4.15 1.93
CA ARG A 22 -15.23 5.25 2.72
C ARG A 22 -15.27 4.83 4.19
N LEU A 23 -14.24 5.21 4.93
CA LEU A 23 -13.99 4.77 6.29
C LEU A 23 -14.30 5.88 7.31
N SER A 24 -14.50 5.49 8.57
CA SER A 24 -14.49 6.46 9.67
C SER A 24 -13.07 6.94 9.96
N ALA A 25 -12.94 8.13 10.58
CA ALA A 25 -11.63 8.67 10.96
C ALA A 25 -10.82 7.73 11.87
N THR A 26 -11.49 6.95 12.72
CA THR A 26 -10.84 5.95 13.59
C THR A 26 -10.23 4.81 12.78
N GLU A 27 -10.98 4.29 11.81
CA GLU A 27 -10.50 3.20 10.93
C GLU A 27 -9.37 3.69 10.03
N THR A 28 -9.51 4.88 9.43
CA THR A 28 -8.45 5.52 8.66
C THR A 28 -7.19 5.73 9.49
N GLY A 29 -7.32 6.22 10.73
CA GLY A 29 -6.18 6.39 11.63
C GLY A 29 -5.49 5.07 11.97
N GLY A 30 -6.26 4.01 12.23
CA GLY A 30 -5.71 2.67 12.46
C GLY A 30 -4.95 2.12 11.24
N PHE A 31 -5.52 2.31 10.04
CA PHE A 31 -4.88 1.91 8.79
C PHE A 31 -3.54 2.64 8.58
N LEU A 32 -3.52 3.97 8.75
CA LEU A 32 -2.29 4.77 8.59
C LEU A 32 -1.21 4.41 9.61
N ILE A 33 -1.59 4.05 10.84
CA ILE A 33 -0.63 3.54 11.85
C ILE A 33 -0.01 2.23 11.36
N ALA A 34 -0.82 1.27 10.90
CA ALA A 34 -0.31 -0.01 10.42
C ALA A 34 0.60 0.14 9.20
N VAL A 35 0.25 1.03 8.26
CA VAL A 35 1.10 1.38 7.11
C VAL A 35 2.41 1.99 7.61
N GLY A 36 2.35 2.98 8.51
CA GLY A 36 3.54 3.64 9.05
C GLY A 36 4.47 2.70 9.84
N GLU A 37 3.91 1.73 10.56
CA GLU A 37 4.68 0.68 11.24
C GLU A 37 5.42 -0.20 10.23
N GLN A 38 4.76 -0.64 9.15
CA GLN A 38 5.40 -1.43 8.08
C GLN A 38 6.51 -0.63 7.37
N LEU A 39 6.25 0.62 6.98
CA LEU A 39 7.24 1.50 6.35
C LEU A 39 8.47 1.76 7.23
N ARG A 40 8.31 1.77 8.55
CA ARG A 40 9.41 1.98 9.50
C ARG A 40 10.26 0.71 9.67
N ASP A 41 9.62 -0.45 9.67
CA ASP A 41 10.22 -1.70 10.14
C ASP A 41 10.73 -2.61 9.00
N SER A 42 10.35 -2.35 7.75
CA SER A 42 10.72 -3.15 6.56
C SER A 42 10.83 -2.30 5.29
N ASP A 43 11.41 -2.86 4.23
CA ASP A 43 11.38 -2.35 2.84
C ASP A 43 10.25 -3.00 2.00
N GLU A 44 9.29 -3.62 2.67
CA GLU A 44 8.10 -4.25 2.08
C GLU A 44 6.84 -3.87 2.87
N ILE A 45 5.73 -3.67 2.16
CA ILE A 45 4.40 -3.48 2.74
C ILE A 45 3.44 -4.53 2.18
N THR A 46 2.56 -5.05 3.05
CA THR A 46 1.43 -5.87 2.63
C THR A 46 0.14 -5.22 3.09
N ILE A 47 -0.74 -4.96 2.13
CA ILE A 47 -2.13 -4.52 2.37
C ILE A 47 -3.04 -5.70 2.08
N THR A 48 -4.03 -5.95 2.91
CA THR A 48 -4.95 -7.09 2.76
C THR A 48 -6.35 -6.71 3.24
N ASP A 49 -7.36 -7.29 2.62
CA ASP A 49 -8.73 -7.30 3.12
C ASP A 49 -9.27 -8.75 3.17
N GLU A 50 -10.58 -8.96 3.12
CA GLU A 50 -11.16 -10.30 3.13
C GLU A 50 -10.99 -11.06 1.80
N GLU A 51 -10.85 -10.33 0.69
CA GLU A 51 -10.87 -10.85 -0.69
C GLU A 51 -9.48 -10.92 -1.33
N TRP A 52 -8.57 -10.04 -0.95
CA TRP A 52 -7.25 -9.91 -1.59
C TRP A 52 -6.11 -9.58 -0.63
N GLU A 53 -4.90 -9.87 -1.12
CA GLU A 53 -3.63 -9.40 -0.54
C GLU A 53 -2.80 -8.70 -1.62
N LEU A 54 -2.07 -7.65 -1.24
CA LEU A 54 -1.19 -6.87 -2.09
C LEU A 54 0.15 -6.70 -1.37
N PRO A 55 1.12 -7.60 -1.64
CA PRO A 55 2.50 -7.40 -1.23
C PRO A 55 3.22 -6.45 -2.20
N PHE A 56 3.98 -5.50 -1.66
CA PHE A 56 4.75 -4.53 -2.44
C PHE A 56 6.11 -4.24 -1.79
N ALA A 57 7.19 -4.55 -2.52
CA ALA A 57 8.55 -4.18 -2.14
C ALA A 57 8.88 -2.79 -2.70
N PHE A 58 9.18 -1.85 -1.81
CA PHE A 58 9.42 -0.46 -2.18
C PHE A 58 10.91 -0.08 -2.09
N GLY A 59 11.28 0.97 -2.80
CA GLY A 59 12.59 1.59 -2.78
C GLY A 59 12.56 2.99 -2.16
N GLU A 60 13.70 3.67 -2.25
CA GLU A 60 13.87 5.05 -1.77
C GLU A 60 14.24 6.00 -2.92
N PRO A 61 13.88 7.30 -2.84
CA PRO A 61 13.11 7.92 -1.75
C PRO A 61 11.60 7.65 -1.85
N VAL A 62 10.92 7.63 -0.71
CA VAL A 62 9.45 7.70 -0.62
C VAL A 62 9.02 9.16 -0.74
N GLU A 63 8.02 9.44 -1.59
CA GLU A 63 7.45 10.78 -1.74
C GLU A 63 6.20 10.93 -0.86
N VAL A 64 6.02 12.10 -0.25
CA VAL A 64 4.83 12.47 0.51
C VAL A 64 4.35 13.82 0.00
N GLU A 65 3.14 13.83 -0.56
CA GLU A 65 2.47 15.04 -1.01
C GLU A 65 1.40 15.45 0.01
N ILE A 66 1.31 16.75 0.27
CA ILE A 66 0.29 17.36 1.11
C ILE A 66 -0.33 18.47 0.28
N ASP A 67 -1.58 18.28 -0.11
CA ASP A 67 -2.33 19.30 -0.84
C ASP A 67 -3.51 19.80 -0.01
N PHE A 68 -3.72 21.11 -0.05
CA PHE A 68 -4.79 21.78 0.67
C PHE A 68 -5.49 22.77 -0.25
N GLU A 69 -6.72 22.46 -0.61
CA GLU A 69 -7.59 23.34 -1.37
C GLU A 69 -8.55 24.07 -0.42
N GLY A 70 -8.57 25.41 -0.49
CA GLY A 70 -9.32 26.23 0.45
C GLY A 70 -10.05 27.41 -0.17
N MET A 71 -11.32 27.22 -0.56
CA MET A 71 -12.43 28.19 -0.53
C MET A 71 -13.78 27.45 -0.58
N ASP A 72 -14.79 27.93 0.16
CA ASP A 72 -16.16 27.39 0.31
C ASP A 72 -16.30 25.97 0.91
N ASP A 73 -15.53 24.98 0.45
CA ASP A 73 -15.45 23.61 0.99
C ASP A 73 -13.97 23.20 1.09
N PRO A 74 -13.36 23.25 2.28
CA PRO A 74 -11.93 22.98 2.43
C PRO A 74 -11.62 21.48 2.38
N GLU A 75 -10.64 21.10 1.56
CA GLU A 75 -10.20 19.72 1.39
C GLU A 75 -8.70 19.60 1.70
N LEU A 76 -8.31 18.51 2.35
CA LEU A 76 -6.92 18.17 2.67
C LEU A 76 -6.65 16.78 2.14
N GLU A 77 -5.68 16.67 1.25
CA GLU A 77 -5.23 15.41 0.67
C GLU A 77 -3.81 15.10 1.16
N LEU A 78 -3.58 13.82 1.44
CA LEU A 78 -2.26 13.29 1.76
C LEU A 78 -2.02 12.09 0.86
N GLU A 79 -0.98 12.16 0.04
CA GLU A 79 -0.59 11.07 -0.85
C GLU A 79 0.82 10.60 -0.51
N ILE A 80 1.06 9.29 -0.63
CA ILE A 80 2.36 8.67 -0.42
C ILE A 80 2.67 7.84 -1.65
N GLU A 81 3.77 8.17 -2.34
CA GLU A 81 4.26 7.39 -3.48
C GLU A 81 5.45 6.53 -3.04
N LEU A 82 5.28 5.21 -3.16
CA LEU A 82 6.32 4.22 -2.91
C LEU A 82 6.88 3.73 -4.25
N PRO A 83 8.11 4.11 -4.64
CA PRO A 83 8.69 3.58 -5.87
C PRO A 83 8.90 2.08 -5.72
N GLY A 84 8.59 1.30 -6.75
CA GLY A 84 8.92 -0.13 -6.75
C GLY A 84 10.43 -0.33 -6.66
N ARG A 85 10.87 -1.31 -5.88
CA ARG A 85 12.28 -1.68 -5.86
C ARG A 85 12.69 -2.20 -7.26
N PRO A 86 13.88 -1.84 -7.79
CA PRO A 86 14.37 -2.49 -8.99
C PRO A 86 14.58 -3.99 -8.71
N ASP A 87 13.86 -4.86 -9.43
CA ASP A 87 14.02 -6.32 -9.46
C ASP A 87 15.34 -6.74 -10.15
N ASP A 88 16.42 -5.96 -10.00
CA ASP A 88 17.69 -6.16 -10.70
C ASP A 88 18.48 -7.31 -10.06
N THR A 89 18.03 -8.53 -10.31
CA THR A 89 18.90 -9.71 -10.17
C THR A 89 19.63 -9.90 -11.49
N ALA A 90 20.96 -9.76 -11.48
CA ALA A 90 21.76 -9.99 -12.67
C ALA A 90 21.55 -11.42 -13.20
N PRO A 91 21.35 -11.61 -14.52
CA PRO A 91 21.18 -12.94 -15.08
C PRO A 91 22.41 -13.81 -14.82
N GLN A 92 22.21 -15.07 -14.45
CA GLN A 92 23.28 -16.05 -14.32
C GLN A 92 23.56 -16.69 -15.69
N VAL A 93 24.83 -16.95 -16.02
CA VAL A 93 25.25 -17.66 -17.24
C VAL A 93 25.85 -19.00 -16.84
N GLU A 94 25.36 -20.09 -17.44
CA GLU A 94 25.92 -21.45 -17.32
C GLU A 94 26.90 -21.77 -18.45
#